data_AF-A0A7J3NP36-F1
#
_entry.id   AF-A0A7J3NP36-F1
#
_cell.length_a   1.000
_cell.length_b   1.000
_cell.length_c   1.000
_cell.angle_alpha   90.00
_cell.angle_beta   90.00
_cell.angle_gamma   90.00
#
_symmetry.space_group_name_H-M   'P 1'
#
loop_
_entity.id
_entity.type
_entity.pdbx_description
1 polymer ?
#
loop_
_entity_poly.entity_id
_entity_poly.type
_entity_poly.pdbx_seq_one_letter_code
_entity_poly.pdbx_strand_id
1 'polypeptide(L)' 'MVRCPVCNSEFEAEPLKTWRFRFYSVKRFQCPKCGGVFNHYSGVSPKGRRAEFVIRVKTRVRLK' A
#
# COMPACT_ATOMS: atom_id res chain seq x y z
N MET A 1 6.40 6.88 -9.21
CA MET A 1 4.94 6.85 -9.44
C MET A 1 4.33 5.64 -8.74
N VAL A 2 3.15 5.81 -8.13
CA VAL A 2 2.39 4.75 -7.45
C VAL A 2 1.13 4.45 -8.27
N ARG A 3 0.87 3.17 -8.54
CA ARG A 3 -0.34 2.74 -9.25
C ARG A 3 -1.43 2.35 -8.26
N CYS A 4 -2.61 2.95 -8.38
CA CYS A 4 -3.76 2.56 -7.59
C CYS A 4 -4.21 1.14 -8.00
N PRO A 5 -4.29 0.17 -7.07
CA PRO A 5 -4.79 -1.15 -7.38
C PRO A 5 -6.31 -1.18 -7.61
N VAL A 6 -7.04 -0.09 -7.35
CA VAL A 6 -8.52 -0.02 -7.45
C VAL A 6 -8.94 0.52 -8.81
N CYS A 7 -8.48 1.73 -9.18
CA CYS A 7 -8.86 2.41 -10.42
C CYS A 7 -7.73 2.47 -11.46
N ASN A 8 -6.60 1.80 -11.23
CA ASN A 8 -5.42 1.75 -12.10
C ASN A 8 -4.75 3.09 -12.43
N SER A 9 -5.18 4.21 -11.83
CA SER A 9 -4.51 5.49 -12.03
C SER A 9 -3.11 5.50 -11.43
N GLU A 10 -2.16 6.09 -12.15
CA GLU A 10 -0.84 6.41 -11.65
C GLU A 10 -0.82 7.82 -11.09
N PHE A 11 -0.09 8.01 -9.99
CA PHE A 11 0.05 9.30 -9.33
C PHE A 11 1.37 9.37 -8.55
N GLU A 12 1.80 10.60 -8.25
CA GLU A 12 2.89 10.87 -7.33
C GLU A 12 2.30 11.29 -5.99
N ALA A 13 2.65 10.56 -4.93
CA ALA A 13 2.25 10.89 -3.57
C ALA A 13 3.26 10.30 -2.59
N GLU A 14 3.48 11.03 -1.50
CA GLU A 14 4.15 10.49 -0.33
C GLU A 14 3.22 9.51 0.41
N PRO A 15 3.77 8.48 1.07
CA PRO A 15 2.97 7.56 1.85
C PRO A 15 2.38 8.27 3.06
N LEU A 16 1.08 8.08 3.28
CA LEU A 16 0.35 8.59 4.45
C LEU A 16 0.93 8.04 5.77
N LYS A 17 1.47 6.83 5.73
CA LYS A 17 2.11 6.18 6.88
C LYS A 17 3.10 5.14 6.39
N THR A 18 4.22 5.02 7.10
CA THR A 18 5.21 3.95 6.88
C THR A 18 5.43 3.18 8.19
N TRP A 19 5.55 1.85 8.12
CA TRP A 19 5.90 1.01 9.27
C TRP A 19 6.63 -0.27 8.83
N ARG A 20 7.20 -0.99 9.80
CA ARG A 20 7.80 -2.31 9.58
C ARG A 20 6.81 -3.41 9.96
N PHE A 21 6.74 -4.46 9.16
CA PHE A 21 6.00 -5.69 9.47
C PHE A 21 6.88 -6.89 9.16
N ARG A 22 7.42 -7.54 10.20
CA ARG A 22 8.49 -8.55 10.05
C ARG A 22 9.65 -7.97 9.25
N PHE A 23 10.00 -8.58 8.11
CA PHE A 23 11.05 -8.11 7.20
C PHE A 23 10.54 -7.16 6.10
N TYR A 24 9.25 -6.80 6.09
CA TYR A 24 8.68 -5.87 5.12
C TYR A 24 8.74 -4.43 5.61
N SER A 25 9.12 -3.53 4.70
CA SER A 25 8.74 -2.11 4.74
C SER A 25 7.33 -1.98 4.17
N VAL A 26 6.44 -1.35 4.93
CA VAL A 26 5.05 -1.15 4.51
C VAL A 26 4.77 0.34 4.39
N LYS A 27 4.26 0.75 3.22
CA LYS A 27 3.87 2.13 2.92
C LYS A 27 2.37 2.17 2.61
N ARG A 28 1.62 3.05 3.27
CA ARG A 28 0.19 3.26 3.00
C ARG A 28 -0.02 4.45 2.09
N PHE A 29 -0.88 4.28 1.08
CA PHE A 29 -1.28 5.32 0.15
C PHE A 29 -2.80 5.45 0.11
N GLN A 30 -3.26 6.65 -0.23
CA GLN A 30 -4.63 6.92 -0.64
C GLN A 30 -4.60 7.47 -2.05
N CYS A 31 -5.38 6.87 -2.94
CA CYS A 31 -5.48 7.33 -4.30
C CYS A 31 -6.22 8.69 -4.34
N PRO A 32 -5.63 9.74 -4.94
CA PRO A 32 -6.31 11.04 -5.04
C PRO A 32 -7.49 11.01 -6.01
N LYS A 33 -7.53 10.05 -6.95
CA LYS A 33 -8.63 9.95 -7.94
C LYS A 33 -9.87 9.21 -7.44
N CYS A 34 -9.70 8.09 -6.73
CA CYS A 34 -10.83 7.26 -6.28
C CYS A 34 -10.98 7.17 -4.75
N GLY A 35 -10.08 7.78 -3.97
CA GLY A 35 -10.06 7.69 -2.51
C GLY A 35 -9.66 6.31 -1.96
N GLY A 36 -9.38 5.32 -2.82
CA GLY A 36 -9.01 3.98 -2.41
C GLY A 36 -7.73 3.94 -1.58
N VAL A 37 -7.78 3.28 -0.43
CA VAL A 37 -6.65 3.12 0.48
C VAL A 37 -6.01 1.74 0.27
N PHE A 38 -4.68 1.71 0.20
CA PHE A 38 -3.93 0.46 0.02
C PHE A 38 -2.56 0.53 0.67
N ASN A 39 -2.00 -0.64 0.95
CA ASN A 39 -0.66 -0.79 1.51
C ASN A 39 0.25 -1.42 0.45
N HIS A 40 1.43 -0.86 0.25
CA HIS A 40 2.52 -1.42 -0.53
C HIS A 40 3.52 -2.07 0.42
N TYR A 41 3.81 -3.36 0.18
CA TYR A 41 4.76 -4.15 0.93
C TYR A 41 5.98 -4.39 0.05
N SER A 42 7.17 -4.12 0.57
CA SER A 42 8.43 -4.48 -0.06
C SER A 42 9.44 -4.98 0.98
N GLY A 43 10.20 -6.01 0.66
CA GLY A 43 11.19 -6.53 1.60
C GLY A 43 11.97 -7.73 1.07
N VAL A 44 13.02 -8.07 1.80
CA VAL A 44 13.84 -9.26 1.56
C VAL A 44 13.65 -10.20 2.74
N SER A 45 13.18 -11.42 2.48
CA SER A 45 13.04 -12.43 3.53
C SER A 45 14.40 -12.80 4.11
N PRO A 46 14.45 -13.38 5.33
CA PRO A 46 15.70 -13.88 5.91
C PRO A 46 16.45 -14.91 5.04
N LYS A 47 15.73 -15.58 4.12
CA LYS A 47 16.31 -16.50 3.12
C LYS A 47 16.78 -15.79 1.84
N GLY A 48 16.90 -14.46 1.83
CA GLY A 48 17.36 -13.67 0.69
C GLY A 48 16.32 -13.44 -0.41
N ARG A 49 15.12 -14.01 -0.32
CA ARG A 49 14.08 -13.83 -1.36
C ARG A 49 13.44 -12.45 -1.27
N ARG A 50 13.47 -11.69 -2.35
CA ARG A 50 12.78 -10.39 -2.49
C ARG A 50 11.29 -10.61 -2.78
N ALA A 51 10.43 -9.83 -2.14
CA ALA A 51 8.99 -9.84 -2.39
C ALA A 51 8.45 -8.41 -2.35
N GLU A 52 7.56 -8.11 -3.29
CA GLU A 52 6.88 -6.82 -3.41
C GLU A 52 5.44 -7.05 -3.86
N PHE A 53 4.48 -6.49 -3.13
CA PHE A 53 3.05 -6.65 -3.44
C PHE A 53 2.20 -5.55 -2.81
N VAL A 54 0.97 -5.41 -3.30
CA VAL A 54 0.00 -4.41 -2.81
C VAL A 54 -1.23 -5.11 -2.24
N ILE A 55 -1.70 -4.64 -1.09
CA ILE A 55 -2.95 -5.09 -0.46
C ILE A 55 -3.92 -3.91 -0.38
N ARG A 56 -5.12 -4.08 -0.96
CA ARG A 56 -6.22 -3.12 -0.82
C ARG A 56 -6.74 -3.14 0.61
N VAL A 57 -6.84 -1.98 1.25
CA VAL A 57 -7.42 -1.85 2.59
C VAL A 57 -8.89 -1.50 2.42
N LYS A 58 -9.79 -2.45 2.68
CA LYS A 58 -11.23 -2.13 2.78
C LYS A 58 -11.44 -1.31 4.05
N THR A 59 -11.82 -0.05 3.89
CA THR A 59 -12.35 0.75 5.00
C THR A 59 -13.60 0.03 5.50
N ARG A 60 -13.61 -0.37 6.78
CA ARG A 60 -14.86 -0.74 7.43
C ARG A 60 -15.65 0.55 7.52
N VAL A 61 -16.68 0.69 6.68
CA VAL A 61 -17.67 1.75 6.86
C VAL A 61 -18.31 1.44 8.21
N ARG A 62 -17.99 2.21 9.25
CA ARG A 62 -18.82 2.25 10.44
C ARG A 62 -20.11 2.93 9.98
N LEU A 63 -21.14 2.12 9.69
CA LEU A 63 -22.50 2.63 9.61
C LEU A 63 -22.77 3.31 10.97
N LYS A 64 -23.08 4.61 10.93
CA LYS A 64 -23.53 5.36 12.09
C LYS A 64 -24.94 4.94 12.45
#